data_AF-A0AAD1R9U4-F1
#
_entry.id   AF-A0AAD1R9U4-F1
#
_cell.length_a   1.000
_cell.length_b   1.000
_cell.length_c   1.000
_cell.angle_alpha   90.00
_cell.angle_beta   90.00
_cell.angle_gamma   90.00
#
_symmetry.space_group_name_H-M   'P 1'
#
loop_
_entity.id
_entity.type
_entity.pdbx_description
1 polymer ?
#
loop_
_entity_poly.entity_id
_entity_poly.type
_entity_poly.pdbx_seq_one_letter_code
_entity_poly.pdbx_strand_id
1 'polypeptide(L)'
;MGLEVTEEDVYELVEEHDRDLTTEELVELQKEAMEEQIAFEEEEEMSEEQLSSTELKEACQMWVNLQTFVQQHHPDKALAHRLVSSFDTDIMSP
;
A
#
# COMPACT_ATOMS: atom_id res chain seq x y z
N MET A 1 38.85 16.03 -12.83
CA MET A 1 38.69 15.97 -14.30
C MET A 1 37.23 16.24 -14.56
N GLY A 2 36.91 17.39 -15.15
CA GLY A 2 35.54 17.70 -15.57
C GLY A 2 35.36 17.25 -17.01
N LEU A 3 34.20 16.64 -17.31
CA LEU A 3 33.77 16.44 -18.70
C LEU A 3 33.49 17.83 -19.28
N GLU A 4 34.17 18.15 -20.38
CA GLU A 4 33.96 19.40 -21.12
C GLU A 4 32.79 19.13 -22.07
N VAL A 5 31.61 19.66 -21.76
CA VAL A 5 30.41 19.53 -22.60
C VAL A 5 30.50 20.60 -23.68
N THR A 6 30.53 20.14 -24.92
CA THR A 6 30.57 20.97 -26.12
C THR A 6 29.15 21.32 -26.58
N GLU A 7 29.04 22.32 -27.45
CA GLU A 7 27.76 22.65 -28.08
C GLU A 7 27.23 21.47 -28.90
N GLU A 8 28.10 20.69 -29.54
CA GLU A 8 27.75 19.48 -30.28
C GLU A 8 27.08 18.45 -29.38
N ASP A 9 27.62 18.21 -28.18
CA ASP A 9 27.03 17.28 -27.21
C ASP A 9 25.60 17.67 -26.82
N VAL A 10 25.31 18.99 -26.80
CA VAL A 10 23.97 19.51 -26.53
C VAL A 10 23.07 19.36 -27.76
N TYR A 11 23.59 19.60 -28.96
CA TYR A 11 22.83 19.44 -30.21
C TYR A 11 22.43 17.98 -30.45
N GLU A 12 23.35 17.04 -30.27
CA GLU A 12 23.08 15.61 -30.39
C GLU A 12 21.98 15.17 -29.41
N LEU A 13 22.06 15.62 -28.16
CA LEU A 13 21.06 15.32 -27.14
C LEU A 13 19.67 15.88 -27.49
N VAL A 14 19.61 17.12 -27.98
CA VAL A 14 18.34 17.75 -28.37
C VAL A 14 17.73 17.07 -29.59
N GLU A 15 18.53 16.74 -30.61
CA GLU A 15 18.03 16.02 -31.79
C GLU A 15 17.49 14.63 -31.45
N GLU A 16 18.14 13.91 -30.53
CA GLU A 16 17.66 12.61 -30.06
C GLU A 16 16.33 12.73 -29.29
N HIS A 17 16.19 13.77 -28.45
CA HIS A 17 15.01 13.97 -27.61
C HIS A 17 13.82 14.60 -28.36
N ASP A 18 14.07 15.37 -29.42
CA ASP A 18 13.05 15.92 -30.31
C ASP A 18 12.54 14.86 -31.31
N ARG A 19 13.10 13.66 -31.32
CA ARG A 19 12.62 12.56 -32.15
C ARG A 19 11.25 12.09 -31.69
N ASP A 20 10.27 12.25 -32.57
CA ASP A 20 8.95 11.65 -32.38
C ASP A 20 9.04 10.13 -32.33
N LEU A 21 8.35 9.56 -31.33
CA LEU A 21 8.19 8.11 -31.21
C LEU A 21 7.25 7.59 -32.29
N THR A 22 7.57 6.42 -32.82
CA THR A 22 6.66 5.68 -33.69
C THR A 22 5.53 5.04 -32.88
N THR A 23 4.44 4.67 -33.55
CA THR A 23 3.30 3.98 -32.92
C THR A 23 3.71 2.67 -32.23
N GLU A 24 4.68 1.94 -32.79
CA GLU A 24 5.18 0.69 -32.22
C GLU A 24 5.98 0.95 -30.93
N GLU A 25 6.86 1.95 -30.93
CA GLU A 25 7.62 2.36 -29.74
C GLU A 25 6.69 2.87 -28.62
N LEU A 26 5.62 3.59 -28.96
CA LEU A 26 4.61 4.02 -27.98
C LEU A 26 3.88 2.85 -27.33
N VAL A 27 3.57 1.80 -28.10
CA VAL A 27 2.91 0.60 -27.57
C VAL A 27 3.85 -0.19 -26.67
N GLU A 28 5.13 -0.30 -27.02
CA GLU A 28 6.15 -0.92 -26.16
C GLU A 28 6.33 -0.15 -24.86
N LEU A 29 6.47 1.18 -24.92
CA LEU A 29 6.55 2.04 -23.73
C LEU A 29 5.33 1.90 -22.82
N GLN A 30 4.12 1.84 -23.41
CA GLN A 30 2.90 1.64 -22.63
C GLN A 30 2.89 0.29 -21.93
N LYS A 31 3.41 -0.75 -22.58
CA LYS A 31 3.52 -2.09 -22.01
C LYS A 31 4.54 -2.12 -20.87
N GLU A 32 5.72 -1.55 -21.07
CA GLU A 32 6.75 -1.44 -20.02
C GLU A 32 6.23 -0.67 -18.81
N ALA A 33 5.59 0.49 -19.03
CA ALA A 33 4.98 1.26 -17.94
C ALA A 33 3.91 0.47 -17.19
N MET A 34 3.12 -0.36 -17.88
CA MET A 34 2.13 -1.22 -17.23
C MET A 34 2.79 -2.35 -16.43
N GLU A 35 3.86 -2.95 -16.94
CA GLU A 35 4.63 -3.98 -16.23
C GLU A 35 5.31 -3.43 -14.98
N GLU A 36 5.90 -2.22 -15.04
CA GLU A 36 6.47 -1.53 -13.89
C GLU A 36 5.42 -1.17 -12.84
N GLN A 37 4.22 -0.76 -13.28
CA GLN A 37 3.12 -0.40 -12.39
C GLN A 37 2.56 -1.62 -11.65
N ILE A 38 2.43 -2.75 -12.36
CA ILE A 38 2.07 -4.04 -11.74
C ILE A 38 3.16 -4.49 -10.76
N ALA A 39 4.43 -4.39 -11.14
CA ALA A 39 5.54 -4.76 -10.26
C ALA A 39 5.58 -3.89 -8.99
N PHE A 40 5.29 -2.59 -9.12
CA PHE A 40 5.19 -1.68 -7.98
C PHE A 40 3.99 -2.00 -7.07
N GLU A 41 2.83 -2.31 -7.64
CA GLU A 41 1.65 -2.75 -6.88
C GLU A 41 1.92 -4.09 -6.15
N GLU A 42 2.55 -5.05 -6.82
CA GLU A 42 2.96 -6.33 -6.22
C GLU A 42 4.00 -6.12 -5.11
N GLU A 43 4.93 -5.17 -5.27
CA GLU A 43 5.94 -4.85 -4.26
C GLU A 43 5.33 -4.09 -3.06
N GLU A 44 4.35 -3.20 -3.27
CA GLU A 44 3.55 -2.61 -2.19
C GLU A 44 2.75 -3.69 -1.44
N GLU A 45 2.04 -4.58 -2.15
CA GLU A 45 1.29 -5.68 -1.55
C GLU A 45 2.19 -6.65 -0.76
N MET A 46 3.43 -6.85 -1.19
CA MET A 46 4.44 -7.68 -0.51
C MET A 46 5.14 -6.98 0.66
N SER A 47 5.12 -5.64 0.71
CA SER A 47 5.81 -4.84 1.74
C SER A 47 4.99 -4.60 2.99
N GLU A 48 3.66 -4.71 2.89
CA GLU A 48 2.80 -4.84 4.05
C GLU A 48 2.82 -6.31 4.48
N GLU A 49 3.17 -6.62 5.74
CA GLU A 49 2.88 -7.94 6.32
C GLU A 49 1.36 -8.12 6.31
N GLN A 50 0.81 -8.53 5.17
CA GLN A 50 -0.62 -8.72 5.00
C GLN A 50 -1.03 -9.91 5.85
N LEU A 51 -1.71 -9.61 6.95
CA LEU A 51 -2.38 -10.64 7.73
C LEU A 51 -3.34 -11.39 6.82
N SER A 52 -3.24 -12.72 6.80
CA SER A 52 -4.17 -13.53 6.02
C SER A 52 -5.61 -13.25 6.48
N SER A 53 -6.57 -13.37 5.56
CA SER A 53 -8.00 -13.25 5.92
C SER A 53 -8.40 -14.19 7.06
N THR A 54 -7.75 -15.34 7.17
CA THR A 54 -7.90 -16.28 8.28
C THR A 54 -7.41 -15.71 9.62
N GLU A 55 -6.21 -15.12 9.66
CA GLU A 55 -5.65 -14.51 10.87
C GLU A 55 -6.49 -13.31 11.32
N LEU A 56 -6.97 -12.48 10.39
CA LEU A 56 -7.89 -11.38 10.69
C LEU A 56 -9.21 -11.88 11.30
N LYS A 57 -9.79 -12.95 10.74
CA LYS A 57 -11.02 -13.56 11.29
C LYS A 57 -10.79 -14.12 12.70
N GLU A 58 -9.65 -14.76 12.94
CA GLU A 58 -9.29 -15.29 14.26
C GLU A 58 -9.12 -14.17 15.29
N ALA A 59 -8.44 -13.07 14.92
CA ALA A 59 -8.29 -11.89 15.76
C ALA A 59 -9.64 -11.27 16.13
N CYS A 60 -10.54 -11.08 15.15
CA CYS A 60 -11.89 -10.60 15.38
C CYS A 60 -12.70 -11.54 16.29
N GLN A 61 -12.58 -12.86 16.10
CA GLN A 61 -13.29 -13.83 16.92
C GLN A 61 -12.77 -13.83 18.37
N MET A 62 -11.46 -13.70 18.57
CA MET A 62 -10.87 -13.56 19.92
C MET A 62 -11.37 -12.30 20.62
N TRP A 63 -11.49 -11.18 19.90
CA TRP A 63 -12.06 -9.94 20.44
C TRP A 63 -13.50 -10.12 20.93
N VAL A 64 -14.37 -10.73 20.10
CA VAL A 64 -15.78 -11.01 20.47
C VAL A 64 -15.87 -11.91 21.70
N ASN A 65 -14.99 -12.91 21.80
CA ASN A 65 -14.94 -13.80 22.96
C ASN A 65 -14.54 -13.03 24.23
N LEU A 66 -13.55 -12.14 24.14
CA LEU A 66 -13.08 -11.32 25.26
C LEU A 66 -14.15 -10.32 25.70
N GLN A 67 -14.83 -9.67 24.76
CA GLN A 67 -15.98 -8.81 25.05
C GLN A 67 -17.04 -9.56 25.85
N THR A 68 -17.42 -10.75 25.39
CA THR A 68 -18.43 -11.58 26.05
C THR A 68 -17.99 -11.93 27.47
N PHE A 69 -16.75 -12.35 27.63
CA PHE A 69 -16.17 -12.70 28.93
C PHE A 69 -16.19 -11.51 29.90
N VAL A 70 -15.70 -10.35 29.48
CA VAL A 70 -15.62 -9.14 30.31
C VAL A 70 -17.02 -8.66 30.70
N GLN A 71 -17.98 -8.63 29.76
CA GLN A 71 -19.36 -8.23 30.06
C GLN A 71 -20.03 -9.19 31.05
N GLN A 72 -19.77 -10.50 30.98
CA GLN A 72 -20.35 -11.49 31.89
C GLN A 72 -19.71 -11.46 33.28
N HIS A 73 -18.39 -11.32 33.38
CA HIS A 73 -17.65 -11.58 34.61
C HIS A 73 -17.16 -10.33 35.35
N HIS A 74 -17.07 -9.16 34.69
CA HIS A 74 -16.55 -7.98 35.36
C HIS A 74 -17.53 -7.47 36.44
N PRO A 75 -17.04 -7.14 37.66
CA PRO A 75 -17.88 -6.69 38.77
C PRO A 75 -18.51 -5.31 38.51
N ASP A 76 -17.80 -4.41 37.83
CA ASP A 76 -18.34 -3.13 37.38
C ASP A 76 -18.83 -3.24 35.92
N LYS A 77 -20.14 -3.40 35.74
CA LYS A 77 -20.75 -3.55 34.42
C LYS A 77 -20.66 -2.28 33.56
N ALA A 78 -20.68 -1.10 34.19
CA ALA A 78 -20.60 0.16 33.48
C ALA A 78 -19.20 0.38 32.90
N LEU A 79 -18.17 0.08 33.69
CA LEU A 79 -16.77 0.13 33.22
C LEU A 79 -16.51 -0.89 32.11
N ALA A 80 -17.00 -2.13 32.28
CA ALA A 80 -16.88 -3.18 31.27
C ALA A 80 -17.53 -2.81 29.94
N HIS A 81 -18.75 -2.28 29.98
CA HIS A 81 -19.44 -1.82 28.78
C HIS A 81 -18.69 -0.68 28.10
N ARG A 82 -18.23 0.32 28.88
CA ARG A 82 -17.47 1.46 28.34
C ARG A 82 -16.17 1.04 27.64
N LEU A 83 -15.40 0.12 28.22
CA LEU A 83 -14.14 -0.35 27.63
C LEU A 83 -14.35 -1.11 26.32
N VAL A 84 -15.38 -1.96 26.27
CA VAL A 84 -15.76 -2.65 25.03
C VAL A 84 -16.17 -1.63 23.97
N SER A 85 -17.05 -0.69 24.33
CA SER A 85 -17.52 0.33 23.40
C SER A 85 -16.39 1.22 22.86
N SER A 86 -15.45 1.66 23.70
CA SER A 86 -14.32 2.48 23.24
C SER A 86 -13.42 1.73 22.27
N PHE A 87 -13.23 0.42 22.48
CA PHE A 87 -12.41 -0.36 21.56
C PHE A 87 -13.09 -0.52 20.20
N ASP A 88 -14.41 -0.76 20.19
CA ASP A 88 -15.19 -0.83 18.95
C ASP A 88 -15.23 0.52 18.21
N THR A 89 -15.37 1.65 18.91
CA THR A 89 -15.48 2.98 18.29
C THR A 89 -14.14 3.62 17.93
N ASP A 90 -13.09 3.38 18.72
CA ASP A 90 -11.84 4.15 18.62
C ASP A 90 -10.71 3.34 17.95
N ILE A 91 -10.79 1.99 17.97
CA ILE A 91 -9.73 1.12 17.44
C ILE A 91 -10.23 0.32 16.23
N MET A 92 -11.45 -0.22 16.29
CA MET A 92 -12.01 -1.06 15.22
C MET A 92 -12.85 -0.29 14.19
N SER A 93 -13.12 1.00 14.44
CA SER A 93 -13.77 1.86 13.46
C SER A 93 -12.76 2.31 12.39
N PRO A 94 -13.15 2.37 11.10
CA PRO A 94 -12.35 2.97 10.04
C PRO A 94 -12.17 4.49 10.22
#